data_AF-A0A383BPW3-F1
#
_entry.id   AF-A0A383BPW3-F1
#
_cell.length_a   1.000
_cell.length_b   1.000
_cell.length_c   1.000
_cell.angle_alpha   90.00
_cell.angle_beta   90.00
_cell.angle_gamma   90.00
#
_symmetry.space_group_name_H-M   'P 1'
#
loop_
_entity.id
_entity.type
_entity.pdbx_description
1 polymer ?
#
loop_
_entity_poly.entity_id
_entity_poly.type
_entity_poly.pdbx_seq_one_letter_code
_entity_poly.pdbx_strand_id
1 'polypeptide(L)'
;MSSLHKEQNIVLFESSTNLKNIEKFISKNDSLIITFDYKSHEILTLRRISHEVSDSFLDEKDIHLLQKEAYRLTKWFDTKISDSITYENINLGELFYIDFYSILLLVMKKFFEITRIVKKYPNAKFFASSAHYDMIKQFSQYVISLGGKKSSAKFYLETISKRFGIGGKYFTIKFSKKRYNSLKKLAEKIMIKKIQKINPSKKTILFTEFDPLR
;
A
#
# COMPACT_ATOMS: atom_id res chain seq x y z
N MET A 1 -24.25 -6.36 39.99
CA MET A 1 -24.32 -5.03 39.36
C MET A 1 -23.50 -5.08 38.08
N SER A 2 -24.13 -5.40 36.95
CA SER A 2 -23.46 -5.42 35.64
C SER A 2 -23.22 -3.99 35.19
N SER A 3 -21.96 -3.58 35.05
CA SER A 3 -21.64 -2.36 34.30
C SER A 3 -22.23 -2.51 32.90
N LEU A 4 -23.25 -1.72 32.58
CA LEU A 4 -23.74 -1.57 31.22
C LEU A 4 -22.52 -1.23 30.35
N HIS A 5 -22.03 -2.18 29.54
CA HIS A 5 -21.03 -1.88 28.54
C HIS A 5 -21.69 -0.92 27.54
N LYS A 6 -21.51 0.38 27.75
CA LYS A 6 -21.96 1.41 26.83
C LYS A 6 -21.37 1.08 25.46
N GLU A 7 -22.22 0.91 24.45
CA GLU A 7 -21.78 0.72 23.07
C GLU A 7 -20.79 1.83 22.71
N GLN A 8 -19.54 1.45 22.46
CA GLN A 8 -18.49 2.39 22.13
C GLN A 8 -18.51 2.65 20.63
N ASN A 9 -18.60 3.91 20.22
CA ASN A 9 -18.43 4.31 18.84
C ASN A 9 -16.93 4.36 18.52
N ILE A 10 -16.51 3.67 17.46
CA ILE A 10 -15.12 3.69 16.99
C ILE A 10 -15.07 4.17 15.56
N VAL A 11 -14.29 5.22 15.31
CA VAL A 11 -14.15 5.85 14.01
C VAL A 11 -12.79 5.49 13.42
N LEU A 12 -12.78 4.72 12.34
CA LEU A 12 -11.58 4.33 11.60
C LEU A 12 -11.32 5.31 10.46
N PHE A 13 -10.43 6.27 10.72
CA PHE A 13 -10.18 7.41 9.86
C PHE A 13 -8.89 7.24 9.04
N GLU A 14 -8.97 7.60 7.76
CA GLU A 14 -7.84 7.60 6.82
C GLU A 14 -7.97 8.81 5.90
N SER A 15 -6.85 9.32 5.39
CA SER A 15 -6.75 10.58 4.65
C SER A 15 -7.45 10.55 3.29
N SER A 16 -7.89 9.37 2.86
CA SER A 16 -8.81 9.15 1.74
C SER A 16 -10.24 9.63 2.02
N THR A 17 -10.59 9.84 3.29
CA THR A 17 -11.92 10.25 3.76
C THR A 17 -11.94 11.75 4.09
N ASN A 18 -13.03 12.42 3.74
CA ASN A 18 -13.19 13.84 4.06
C ASN A 18 -13.37 14.01 5.57
N LEU A 19 -12.61 14.92 6.17
CA LEU A 19 -12.70 15.24 7.59
C LEU A 19 -14.12 15.65 8.03
N LYS A 20 -14.89 16.30 7.13
CA LYS A 20 -16.30 16.65 7.38
C LYS A 20 -17.14 15.43 7.78
N ASN A 21 -16.79 14.25 7.30
CA ASN A 21 -17.54 13.03 7.59
C ASN A 21 -17.37 12.55 9.03
N ILE A 22 -16.36 13.07 9.75
CA ILE A 22 -16.11 12.73 11.16
C ILE A 22 -16.40 13.88 12.15
N GLU A 23 -16.78 15.07 11.68
CA GLU A 23 -17.05 16.25 12.51
C GLU A 23 -18.07 15.97 13.63
N LYS A 24 -19.13 15.19 13.33
CA LYS A 24 -20.15 14.82 14.31
C LYS A 24 -19.64 13.99 15.49
N PHE A 25 -18.56 13.23 15.31
CA PHE A 25 -17.95 12.42 16.37
C PHE A 25 -17.01 13.26 17.22
N ILE A 26 -16.33 14.22 16.59
CA ILE A 26 -15.47 15.19 17.28
C ILE A 26 -16.33 16.09 18.19
N SER A 27 -17.47 16.59 17.69
CA SER A 27 -18.33 17.49 18.45
C SER A 27 -18.98 16.84 19.68
N LYS A 28 -19.31 15.55 19.59
CA LYS A 28 -19.97 14.81 20.68
C LYS A 28 -18.97 14.26 21.70
N ASN A 29 -17.70 14.11 21.33
CA ASN A 29 -16.63 13.54 22.14
C ASN A 29 -16.99 12.20 22.81
N ASP A 30 -17.79 11.38 22.12
CA ASP A 30 -18.33 10.10 22.59
C ASP A 30 -17.73 8.90 21.83
N SER A 31 -16.72 9.16 21.01
CA SER A 31 -16.17 8.22 20.03
C SER A 31 -14.65 8.17 20.11
N LEU A 32 -14.08 6.97 20.02
CA LEU A 32 -12.64 6.80 19.85
C LEU A 32 -12.31 6.91 18.36
N ILE A 33 -11.43 7.85 18.00
CA ILE A 33 -10.94 8.01 16.63
C ILE A 33 -9.59 7.29 16.51
N ILE A 34 -9.46 6.41 15.52
CA ILE A 34 -8.22 5.69 15.22
C ILE A 34 -7.78 6.04 13.79
N THR A 35 -6.54 6.49 13.63
CA THR A 35 -5.96 6.85 12.33
C THR A 35 -5.09 5.75 11.76
N PHE A 36 -5.26 5.45 10.47
CA PHE A 36 -4.52 4.38 9.76
C PHE A 36 -3.38 4.87 8.86
N ASP A 37 -3.18 6.18 8.76
CA ASP A 37 -2.08 6.75 8.01
C ASP A 37 -1.51 8.00 8.70
N TYR A 38 -0.24 8.28 8.40
CA TYR A 38 0.50 9.41 8.96
C TYR A 38 -0.18 10.76 8.65
N LYS A 39 -0.75 10.93 7.46
CA LYS A 39 -1.37 12.20 7.05
C LYS A 39 -2.64 12.47 7.87
N SER A 40 -3.43 11.45 8.17
CA SER A 40 -4.57 11.55 9.07
C SER A 40 -4.13 11.89 10.49
N HIS A 41 -3.11 11.19 11.01
CA HIS A 41 -2.54 11.49 12.32
C HIS A 41 -2.07 12.95 12.43
N GLU A 42 -1.32 13.43 11.43
CA GLU A 42 -0.82 14.81 11.37
C GLU A 42 -1.96 15.83 11.34
N ILE A 43 -2.97 15.62 10.48
CA ILE A 43 -4.12 16.53 10.36
C ILE A 43 -4.91 16.63 11.67
N LEU A 44 -5.16 15.50 12.36
CA LEU A 44 -5.89 15.51 13.63
C LEU A 44 -5.05 16.10 14.76
N THR A 45 -3.74 15.82 14.79
CA THR A 45 -2.80 16.40 15.76
C THR A 45 -2.75 17.93 15.65
N LEU A 46 -2.61 18.47 14.44
CA LEU A 46 -2.61 19.92 14.19
C LEU A 46 -3.90 20.60 14.66
N ARG A 47 -5.03 19.89 14.58
CA ARG A 47 -6.35 20.36 15.01
C ARG A 47 -6.64 20.07 16.50
N ARG A 48 -5.69 19.49 17.23
CA ARG A 48 -5.84 19.08 18.64
C ARG A 48 -7.04 18.16 18.88
N ILE A 49 -7.34 17.29 17.92
CA ILE A 49 -8.40 16.29 18.04
C ILE A 49 -7.79 15.04 18.69
N SER A 50 -8.39 14.54 19.77
CA SER A 50 -7.94 13.31 20.43
C SER A 50 -8.13 12.10 19.53
N HIS A 51 -7.09 11.29 19.37
CA HIS A 51 -7.10 10.09 18.53
C HIS A 51 -5.96 9.14 18.91
N GLU A 52 -6.08 7.88 18.49
CA GLU A 52 -5.02 6.88 18.55
C GLU A 52 -4.52 6.54 17.14
N VAL A 53 -3.28 6.05 17.04
CA VAL A 53 -2.72 5.53 15.78
C VAL A 53 -2.92 4.01 15.72
N SER A 54 -3.28 3.46 14.57
CA SER A 54 -3.56 2.02 14.42
C SER A 54 -2.38 1.12 14.84
N ASP A 55 -1.15 1.60 14.65
CA ASP A 55 0.08 0.90 15.03
C ASP A 55 0.16 0.62 16.55
N SER A 56 -0.49 1.42 17.40
CA SER A 56 -0.49 1.21 18.86
C SER A 56 -1.24 -0.05 19.30
N PHE A 57 -1.99 -0.68 18.38
CA PHE A 57 -2.74 -1.91 18.63
C PHE A 57 -1.95 -3.18 18.26
N LEU A 58 -0.73 -3.04 17.74
CA LEU A 58 0.17 -4.14 17.43
C LEU A 58 1.27 -4.23 18.50
N ASP A 59 1.50 -5.44 19.01
CA ASP A 59 2.67 -5.72 19.84
C ASP A 59 3.86 -6.25 19.02
N GLU A 60 5.01 -6.46 19.66
CA GLU A 60 6.20 -6.97 18.99
C GLU A 60 5.99 -8.37 18.37
N LYS A 61 5.18 -9.21 19.02
CA LYS A 61 4.86 -10.56 18.52
C LYS A 61 3.99 -10.47 17.28
N ASP A 62 3.05 -9.52 17.24
CA ASP A 62 2.24 -9.20 16.07
C ASP A 62 3.10 -8.76 14.90
N ILE A 63 4.04 -7.85 15.13
CA ILE A 63 4.93 -7.34 14.10
C ILE A 63 5.80 -8.47 13.54
N HIS A 64 6.37 -9.31 14.40
CA HIS A 64 7.18 -10.45 13.97
C HIS A 64 6.35 -11.47 13.18
N LEU A 65 5.15 -11.81 13.66
CA LEU A 65 4.25 -12.72 12.97
C LEU A 65 3.84 -12.17 11.59
N LEU A 66 3.48 -10.87 11.52
CA LEU A 66 3.11 -10.19 10.29
C LEU A 66 4.24 -10.25 9.25
N GLN A 67 5.47 -9.92 9.63
CA GLN A 67 6.63 -9.97 8.73
C GLN A 67 6.90 -11.39 8.23
N LYS A 68 6.88 -12.36 9.15
CA LYS A 68 7.10 -13.78 8.82
C LYS A 68 6.05 -14.30 7.84
N GLU A 69 4.77 -14.06 8.11
CA GLU A 69 3.69 -14.57 7.26
C GLU A 69 3.61 -13.83 5.93
N ALA A 70 3.82 -12.50 5.91
CA ALA A 70 3.88 -11.74 4.67
C ALA A 70 5.02 -12.24 3.76
N TYR A 71 6.20 -12.52 4.34
CA TYR A 71 7.32 -13.08 3.57
C TYR A 71 7.06 -14.51 3.10
N ARG A 72 6.41 -15.35 3.93
CA ARG A 72 6.03 -16.70 3.50
C ARG A 72 5.07 -16.66 2.30
N LEU A 73 4.10 -15.74 2.33
CA LEU A 73 3.09 -15.60 1.28
C LEU A 73 3.66 -15.04 -0.03
N THR A 74 4.81 -14.37 -0.02
CA THR A 74 5.43 -13.91 -1.27
C THR A 74 6.07 -15.02 -2.08
N LYS A 75 6.35 -16.16 -1.45
CA LYS A 75 6.79 -17.39 -2.11
C LYS A 75 5.63 -18.17 -2.75
N TRP A 76 4.49 -17.52 -3.04
CA TRP A 76 3.35 -18.14 -3.74
C TRP A 76 3.75 -18.75 -5.10
N PHE A 77 4.82 -18.25 -5.70
CA PHE A 77 5.37 -18.72 -6.97
C PHE A 77 5.99 -20.13 -6.87
N ASP A 78 6.33 -20.57 -5.66
CA ASP A 78 6.85 -21.91 -5.33
C ASP A 78 5.73 -22.78 -4.75
N THR A 79 4.61 -22.83 -5.47
CA THR A 79 3.46 -23.68 -5.13
C THR A 79 3.01 -24.44 -6.38
N LYS A 80 1.85 -25.09 -6.34
CA LYS A 80 1.24 -25.79 -7.48
C LYS A 80 1.07 -24.94 -8.76
N ILE A 81 1.28 -23.62 -8.69
CA ILE A 81 1.21 -22.71 -9.84
C ILE A 81 2.56 -22.51 -10.53
N SER A 82 3.69 -22.96 -9.93
CA SER A 82 5.05 -22.74 -10.42
C SER A 82 5.22 -23.09 -11.90
N ASP A 83 4.74 -24.26 -12.32
CA ASP A 83 4.86 -24.72 -13.71
C ASP A 83 4.08 -23.82 -14.67
N SER A 84 2.95 -23.25 -14.24
CA SER A 84 2.12 -22.35 -15.07
C SER A 84 2.70 -20.96 -15.24
N ILE A 85 3.67 -20.57 -14.41
CA ILE A 85 4.33 -19.26 -14.45
C ILE A 85 5.83 -19.37 -14.77
N THR A 86 6.29 -20.58 -15.13
CA THR A 86 7.67 -20.83 -15.56
C THR A 86 7.75 -20.76 -17.08
N TYR A 87 8.63 -19.92 -17.60
CA TYR A 87 8.93 -19.80 -19.02
C TYR A 87 10.43 -20.01 -19.23
N GLU A 88 10.81 -20.96 -20.08
CA GLU A 88 12.24 -21.29 -20.34
C GLU A 88 13.07 -21.55 -19.06
N ASN A 89 12.50 -22.30 -18.10
CA ASN A 89 13.09 -22.56 -16.78
C ASN A 89 13.25 -21.32 -15.88
N ILE A 90 12.62 -20.20 -16.23
CA ILE A 90 12.57 -18.98 -15.42
C ILE A 90 11.19 -18.85 -14.79
N ASN A 91 11.10 -18.91 -13.46
CA ASN A 91 9.86 -18.67 -12.72
C ASN A 91 9.57 -17.17 -12.67
N LEU A 92 8.52 -16.71 -13.36
CA LEU A 92 8.19 -15.30 -13.45
C LEU A 92 7.79 -14.67 -12.10
N GLY A 93 7.22 -15.46 -11.19
CA GLY A 93 6.84 -15.00 -9.85
C GLY A 93 8.05 -14.73 -8.96
N GLU A 94 9.11 -15.51 -9.11
CA GLU A 94 10.38 -15.31 -8.41
C GLU A 94 11.04 -13.97 -8.79
N LEU A 95 10.80 -13.46 -10.01
CA LEU A 95 11.44 -12.22 -10.45
C LEU A 95 10.95 -10.97 -9.70
N PHE A 96 9.76 -10.99 -9.10
CA PHE A 96 9.16 -9.80 -8.48
C PHE A 96 8.68 -10.01 -7.03
N TYR A 97 9.00 -11.12 -6.38
CA TYR A 97 8.46 -11.44 -5.05
C TYR A 97 8.83 -10.38 -3.97
N ILE A 98 9.96 -9.69 -4.12
CA ILE A 98 10.38 -8.60 -3.20
C ILE A 98 9.48 -7.36 -3.36
N ASP A 99 9.16 -6.99 -4.59
CA ASP A 99 8.22 -5.89 -4.86
C ASP A 99 6.82 -6.28 -4.38
N PHE A 100 6.42 -7.54 -4.62
CA PHE A 100 5.17 -8.07 -4.11
C PHE A 100 5.12 -8.05 -2.58
N TYR A 101 6.22 -8.36 -1.89
CA TYR A 101 6.30 -8.32 -0.41
C TYR A 101 6.00 -6.93 0.13
N SER A 102 6.53 -5.90 -0.49
CA SER A 102 6.31 -4.51 -0.06
C SER A 102 4.83 -4.12 -0.13
N ILE A 103 4.11 -4.55 -1.16
CA ILE A 103 2.67 -4.32 -1.30
C ILE A 103 1.89 -5.17 -0.29
N LEU A 104 2.23 -6.46 -0.22
CA LEU A 104 1.51 -7.43 0.60
C LEU A 104 1.62 -7.07 2.07
N LEU A 105 2.81 -6.69 2.55
CA LEU A 105 3.05 -6.28 3.92
C LEU A 105 2.14 -5.11 4.33
N LEU A 106 1.97 -4.11 3.45
CA LEU A 106 1.10 -2.96 3.72
C LEU A 106 -0.37 -3.37 3.85
N VAL A 107 -0.85 -4.26 2.97
CA VAL A 107 -2.23 -4.77 3.03
C VAL A 107 -2.43 -5.63 4.28
N MET A 108 -1.51 -6.54 4.56
CA MET A 108 -1.57 -7.42 5.74
C MET A 108 -1.50 -6.63 7.04
N LYS A 109 -0.66 -5.60 7.13
CA LYS A 109 -0.59 -4.72 8.30
C LYS A 109 -1.97 -4.15 8.65
N LYS A 110 -2.67 -3.58 7.65
CA LYS A 110 -4.02 -3.02 7.85
C LYS A 110 -5.02 -4.06 8.35
N PHE A 111 -4.98 -5.27 7.79
CA PHE A 111 -5.82 -6.37 8.26
C PHE A 111 -5.52 -6.73 9.72
N PHE A 112 -4.23 -6.84 10.09
CA PHE A 112 -3.80 -7.16 11.45
C PHE A 112 -4.27 -6.09 12.43
N GLU A 113 -4.05 -4.81 12.13
CA GLU A 113 -4.53 -3.69 12.95
C GLU A 113 -6.04 -3.75 13.16
N ILE A 114 -6.82 -3.94 12.09
CA ILE A 114 -8.27 -4.09 12.19
C ILE A 114 -8.63 -5.28 13.08
N THR A 115 -7.99 -6.44 12.91
CA THR A 115 -8.33 -7.62 13.71
C THR A 115 -8.03 -7.41 15.20
N ARG A 116 -6.95 -6.69 15.53
CA ARG A 116 -6.58 -6.36 16.92
C ARG A 116 -7.57 -5.36 17.52
N ILE A 117 -7.95 -4.34 16.75
CA ILE A 117 -8.96 -3.35 17.16
C ILE A 117 -10.32 -4.02 17.40
N VAL A 118 -10.81 -4.85 16.48
CA VAL A 118 -12.10 -5.55 16.62
C VAL A 118 -12.09 -6.50 17.82
N LYS A 119 -10.98 -7.22 18.05
CA LYS A 119 -10.83 -8.08 19.24
C LYS A 119 -10.83 -7.28 20.54
N LYS A 120 -10.23 -6.10 20.56
CA LYS A 120 -10.21 -5.22 21.74
C LYS A 120 -11.59 -4.60 22.01
N TYR A 121 -12.39 -4.39 20.97
CA TYR A 121 -13.70 -3.76 21.06
C TYR A 121 -14.81 -4.59 20.37
N PRO A 122 -15.14 -5.78 20.90
CA PRO A 122 -16.01 -6.73 20.22
C PRO A 122 -17.46 -6.24 20.02
N ASN A 123 -17.94 -5.34 20.90
CA ASN A 123 -19.30 -4.81 20.88
C ASN A 123 -19.36 -3.36 20.38
N ALA A 124 -18.29 -2.85 19.78
CA ALA A 124 -18.26 -1.48 19.29
C ALA A 124 -19.03 -1.33 17.98
N LYS A 125 -19.60 -0.13 17.81
CA LYS A 125 -20.16 0.32 16.54
C LYS A 125 -19.07 1.02 15.75
N PHE A 126 -18.67 0.41 14.64
CA PHE A 126 -17.58 0.89 13.81
C PHE A 126 -18.09 1.83 12.72
N PHE A 127 -17.39 2.95 12.56
CA PHE A 127 -17.57 3.90 11.46
C PHE A 127 -16.29 3.93 10.64
N ALA A 128 -16.33 3.34 9.45
CA ALA A 128 -15.14 3.09 8.66
C ALA A 128 -15.11 3.91 7.37
N SER A 129 -13.94 4.45 7.04
CA SER A 129 -13.63 4.95 5.70
C SER A 129 -13.86 3.87 4.63
N SER A 130 -14.10 4.29 3.38
CA SER A 130 -14.35 3.34 2.27
C SER A 130 -13.27 2.27 2.12
N ALA A 131 -12.00 2.61 2.41
CA ALA A 131 -10.87 1.67 2.34
C ALA A 131 -10.92 0.55 3.40
N HIS A 132 -11.54 0.80 4.55
CA HIS A 132 -11.57 -0.13 5.69
C HIS A 132 -12.94 -0.79 5.88
N TYR A 133 -14.00 -0.23 5.29
CA TYR A 133 -15.36 -0.74 5.42
C TYR A 133 -15.48 -2.22 5.01
N ASP A 134 -14.95 -2.57 3.83
CA ASP A 134 -15.05 -3.94 3.32
C ASP A 134 -14.23 -4.94 4.16
N MET A 135 -13.12 -4.49 4.76
CA MET A 135 -12.28 -5.31 5.63
C MET A 135 -12.98 -5.56 6.97
N ILE A 136 -13.46 -4.51 7.64
CA ILE A 136 -14.01 -4.65 8.99
C ILE A 136 -15.37 -5.34 9.00
N LYS A 137 -16.14 -5.24 7.92
CA LYS A 137 -17.36 -6.02 7.66
C LYS A 137 -17.13 -7.54 7.79
N GLN A 138 -15.92 -8.03 7.54
CA GLN A 138 -15.61 -9.46 7.69
C GLN A 138 -15.49 -9.89 9.17
N PHE A 139 -15.29 -8.94 10.08
CA PHE A 139 -14.98 -9.20 11.49
C PHE A 139 -16.03 -8.64 12.47
N SER A 140 -16.90 -7.72 12.02
CA SER A 140 -17.95 -7.11 12.86
C SER A 140 -19.25 -6.92 12.08
N GLN A 141 -20.38 -7.11 12.77
CA GLN A 141 -21.72 -6.91 12.22
C GLN A 141 -22.18 -5.44 12.28
N TYR A 142 -21.58 -4.61 13.14
CA TYR A 142 -22.01 -3.24 13.39
C TYR A 142 -21.07 -2.22 12.72
N VAL A 143 -21.12 -2.16 11.39
CA VAL A 143 -20.23 -1.31 10.59
C VAL A 143 -21.01 -0.34 9.71
N ILE A 144 -20.71 0.95 9.83
CA ILE A 144 -21.28 2.03 9.03
C ILE A 144 -20.17 2.69 8.20
N SER A 145 -20.41 2.91 6.91
CA SER A 145 -19.47 3.62 6.06
C SER A 145 -19.49 5.13 6.35
N LEU A 146 -18.31 5.73 6.48
CA LEU A 146 -18.11 7.19 6.52
C LEU A 146 -18.20 7.81 5.12
N GLY A 147 -18.37 7.01 4.06
CA GLY A 147 -18.25 7.47 2.69
C GLY A 147 -16.80 7.85 2.32
N GLY A 148 -16.65 8.61 1.24
CA GLY A 148 -15.34 8.99 0.68
C GLY A 148 -15.10 8.38 -0.68
N LYS A 149 -14.13 8.93 -1.42
CA LYS A 149 -13.74 8.34 -2.71
C LYS A 149 -13.08 7.00 -2.42
N LYS A 150 -13.50 5.95 -3.14
CA LYS A 150 -12.70 4.71 -3.20
C LYS A 150 -11.29 5.14 -3.60
N SER A 151 -10.32 4.84 -2.75
CA SER A 151 -8.91 5.06 -3.09
C SER A 151 -8.64 4.27 -4.36
N SER A 152 -8.43 4.96 -5.48
CA SER A 152 -7.79 4.30 -6.63
C SER A 152 -6.41 3.90 -6.10
N ALA A 153 -6.16 2.61 -5.94
CA ALA A 153 -4.85 2.12 -5.53
C ALA A 153 -3.81 2.74 -6.47
N LYS A 154 -3.12 3.78 -5.98
CA LYS A 154 -2.14 4.51 -6.77
C LYS A 154 -0.95 3.57 -6.85
N PHE A 155 -0.95 2.75 -7.90
CA PHE A 155 0.00 1.67 -8.01
C PHE A 155 1.40 2.28 -7.97
N TYR A 156 2.30 1.75 -7.14
CA TYR A 156 3.63 2.31 -6.92
C TYR A 156 4.43 2.44 -8.24
N LEU A 157 4.07 1.65 -9.27
CA LEU A 157 4.64 1.78 -10.62
C LEU A 157 4.03 2.90 -11.49
N GLU A 158 3.05 3.67 -11.00
CA GLU A 158 2.51 4.82 -11.73
C GLU A 158 3.48 6.00 -11.79
N THR A 159 4.38 6.11 -10.81
CA THR A 159 5.36 7.18 -10.72
C THR A 159 6.77 6.61 -10.56
N ILE A 160 7.62 6.85 -11.55
CA ILE A 160 9.04 6.45 -11.51
C ILE A 160 9.82 7.62 -10.91
N SER A 161 10.43 7.39 -9.75
CA SER A 161 11.33 8.35 -9.10
C SER A 161 12.77 7.90 -9.22
N LYS A 162 13.63 8.70 -9.86
CA LYS A 162 15.07 8.48 -9.89
C LYS A 162 15.82 9.66 -9.31
N ARG A 163 16.77 9.35 -8.42
CA ARG A 163 17.69 10.32 -7.82
C ARG A 163 18.92 10.46 -8.72
N PHE A 164 19.29 11.68 -9.03
CA PHE A 164 20.46 12.03 -9.82
C PHE A 164 21.39 12.93 -9.01
N GLY A 165 22.69 12.77 -9.19
CA GLY A 165 23.70 13.68 -8.67
C GLY A 165 24.30 14.50 -9.80
N ILE A 166 24.28 15.83 -9.69
CA ILE A 166 25.04 16.74 -10.58
C ILE A 166 25.70 17.79 -9.71
N GLY A 167 27.02 17.98 -9.87
CA GLY A 167 27.77 19.03 -9.16
C GLY A 167 27.73 18.91 -7.63
N GLY A 168 27.76 17.68 -7.09
CA GLY A 168 27.70 17.43 -5.64
C GLY A 168 26.33 17.59 -4.99
N LYS A 169 25.29 17.99 -5.74
CA LYS A 169 23.90 18.07 -5.26
C LYS A 169 23.08 16.92 -5.81
N TYR A 170 22.18 16.41 -4.97
CA TYR A 170 21.22 15.39 -5.37
C TYR A 170 19.84 15.99 -5.61
N PHE A 171 19.22 15.63 -6.72
CA PHE A 171 17.83 15.97 -7.01
C PHE A 171 17.07 14.70 -7.43
N THR A 172 15.78 14.66 -7.09
CA THR A 172 14.90 13.54 -7.43
C THR A 172 13.94 13.99 -8.52
N ILE A 173 13.98 13.34 -9.67
CA ILE A 173 12.99 13.56 -10.73
C ILE A 173 11.91 12.50 -10.61
N LYS A 174 10.65 12.94 -10.59
CA LYS A 174 9.46 12.09 -10.61
C LYS A 174 8.80 12.16 -11.98
N PHE A 175 8.70 11.03 -12.65
CA PHE A 175 7.98 10.89 -13.93
C PHE A 175 6.71 10.10 -13.71
N SER A 176 5.61 10.51 -14.34
CA SER A 176 4.48 9.57 -14.52
C SER A 176 4.89 8.49 -15.51
N LYS A 177 4.30 7.29 -15.40
CA LYS A 177 4.52 6.18 -16.34
C LYS A 177 4.31 6.61 -17.80
N LYS A 178 3.31 7.45 -18.07
CA LYS A 178 3.07 8.04 -19.40
C LYS A 178 4.27 8.85 -19.90
N ARG A 179 4.80 9.77 -19.07
CA ARG A 179 5.95 10.61 -19.44
C ARG A 179 7.21 9.78 -19.62
N TYR A 180 7.46 8.83 -18.72
CA TYR A 180 8.57 7.89 -18.84
C TYR A 180 8.50 7.10 -20.15
N ASN A 181 7.34 6.52 -20.48
CA ASN A 181 7.15 5.75 -21.71
C ASN A 181 7.37 6.61 -22.97
N SER A 182 6.95 7.88 -22.97
CA SER A 182 7.24 8.80 -24.07
C SER A 182 8.74 9.06 -24.24
N LEU A 183 9.47 9.27 -23.14
CA LEU A 183 10.92 9.45 -23.16
C LEU A 183 11.66 8.18 -23.59
N LYS A 184 11.22 7.01 -23.10
CA LYS A 184 11.72 5.69 -23.52
C LYS A 184 11.58 5.49 -25.02
N LYS A 185 10.39 5.73 -25.59
CA LYS A 185 10.16 5.65 -27.05
C LYS A 185 11.08 6.57 -27.85
N LEU A 186 11.37 7.77 -27.35
CA LEU A 186 12.30 8.69 -28.00
C LEU A 186 13.74 8.13 -27.94
N ALA A 187 14.18 7.66 -26.78
CA ALA A 187 15.50 7.07 -26.58
C ALA A 187 15.70 5.81 -27.44
N GLU A 188 14.71 4.92 -27.51
CA GLU A 188 14.71 3.73 -28.37
C GLU A 188 14.91 4.10 -29.83
N LYS A 189 14.19 5.10 -30.36
CA LYS A 189 14.38 5.59 -31.73
C LYS A 189 15.80 6.08 -32.01
N ILE A 190 16.43 6.74 -31.04
CA ILE A 190 17.82 7.22 -31.15
C ILE A 190 18.80 6.04 -31.10
N MET A 191 18.58 5.08 -30.19
CA MET A 191 19.43 3.90 -30.04
C MET A 191 19.37 2.97 -31.26
N ILE A 192 18.19 2.72 -31.83
CA ILE A 192 18.04 1.89 -33.05
C ILE A 192 18.90 2.44 -34.20
N LYS A 193 18.89 3.77 -34.41
CA LYS A 193 19.74 4.42 -35.43
C LYS A 193 21.24 4.24 -35.16
N LYS A 194 21.64 4.09 -33.90
CA LYS A 194 23.04 3.89 -33.49
C LYS A 194 23.46 2.42 -33.62
N ILE A 195 22.55 1.49 -33.30
CA ILE A 195 22.75 0.04 -33.42
C ILE A 195 22.97 -0.38 -34.88
N GLN A 196 22.25 0.22 -35.83
CA GLN A 196 22.43 -0.03 -37.27
C GLN A 196 23.85 0.30 -37.80
N LYS A 197 24.66 1.03 -37.02
CA LYS A 197 26.04 1.40 -37.37
C LYS A 197 27.10 0.59 -36.60
N ILE A 198 26.69 -0.42 -35.83
CA ILE A 198 27.62 -1.25 -35.05
C ILE A 198 28.33 -2.22 -35.99
N ASN A 199 29.66 -2.33 -35.83
CA ASN A 199 30.47 -3.22 -36.64
C ASN A 199 30.23 -4.69 -36.21
N PRO A 200 29.74 -5.56 -37.12
CA PRO A 200 29.45 -6.95 -36.80
C PRO A 200 30.68 -7.78 -36.42
N SER A 201 31.91 -7.32 -36.73
CA SER A 201 33.15 -8.02 -36.34
C SER A 201 33.57 -7.81 -34.89
N LYS A 202 32.92 -6.89 -34.15
CA LYS A 202 33.22 -6.63 -32.73
C LYS A 202 32.16 -7.27 -31.83
N LYS A 203 32.62 -8.04 -30.82
CA LYS A 203 31.75 -8.55 -29.76
C LYS A 203 31.03 -7.39 -29.08
N THR A 204 29.71 -7.42 -29.13
CA THR A 204 28.84 -6.38 -28.59
C THR A 204 27.78 -7.04 -27.72
N ILE A 205 27.53 -6.47 -26.53
CA ILE A 205 26.47 -6.91 -25.62
C ILE A 205 25.35 -5.88 -25.68
N LEU A 206 24.14 -6.34 -26.03
CA LEU A 206 22.93 -5.51 -26.00
C LEU A 206 22.19 -5.76 -24.69
N PHE A 207 22.04 -4.72 -23.89
CA PHE A 207 21.09 -4.74 -22.78
C PHE A 207 19.72 -4.37 -23.31
N THR A 208 18.79 -5.32 -23.23
CA THR A 208 17.38 -5.09 -23.55
C THR A 208 16.55 -5.17 -22.27
N GLU A 209 15.53 -4.33 -22.19
CA GLU A 209 14.50 -4.48 -21.17
C GLU A 209 13.50 -5.53 -21.65
N PHE A 210 13.15 -6.48 -20.78
CA PHE A 210 12.06 -7.41 -21.03
C PHE A 210 10.74 -6.72 -20.66
N ASP A 211 9.90 -6.43 -21.65
CA ASP A 211 8.54 -5.92 -21.43
C ASP A 211 7.55 -7.09 -21.63
N PRO A 212 7.07 -7.75 -20.56
CA PRO A 212 6.21 -8.93 -20.67
C PRO A 212 4.82 -8.64 -21.27
N LEU A 213 4.51 -7.37 -21.57
CA LEU A 213 3.25 -6.93 -22.18
C LEU A 213 3.37 -6.65 -23.69
N ARG A 214 4.54 -6.86 -24.29
CA ARG A 214 4.81 -6.72 -25.73
C ARG A 214 5.19 -8.06 -26.33
#